data_AF-A0A8T5QHG8-F1
#
_entry.id   AF-A0A8T5QHG8-F1
#
_cell.length_a   1.000
_cell.length_b   1.000
_cell.length_c   1.000
_cell.angle_alpha   90.00
_cell.angle_beta   90.00
_cell.angle_gamma   90.00
#
_symmetry.space_group_name_H-M   'P 1'
#
loop_
_entity.id
_entity.type
_entity.pdbx_description
1 polymer ?
#
loop_
_entity_poly.entity_id
_entity_poly.type
_entity_poly.pdbx_seq_one_letter_code
_entity_poly.pdbx_strand_id
1 'polypeptide(L)'
;MVEVKLAGMNVPVYILKDIKELRERIDESSRLRGSELLRILVELEELSEQFTPEILSAAYARISRSPEDVNELVVEASQDVTKARKSNENIIYGMGHHSVADHAIFNFNITGVSRLAVESIEERRIAGYTEKSQRYITLDGDYVKPKEFSSEDLKKFEELVEFQNDFYFRNNPKLFDYLKKKFSKEINKLEGRKKKDYEKKLEGSAKEDARYSLCLATEAQLGCSYPGQTLELAIRKLKHGRLTEEREISKQLFDETVQYAPSLIQLTDPEIFRQHNPGQELQEDNFKYTKQNLRDIVEKAFEKDIKPVDSSTLKFYRFSHDTPFASLRDEDLGNKDLAVFFKNGNATFVKC
;
A
#
# COMPACT_ATOMS: atom_id res chain seq x y z
N MET A 1 10.00 -17.19 -0.85
CA MET A 1 8.80 -17.16 0.02
C MET A 1 8.56 -15.71 0.37
N VAL A 2 7.30 -15.25 0.41
CA VAL A 2 6.99 -13.87 0.76
C VAL A 2 7.39 -13.58 2.21
N GLU A 3 8.08 -12.46 2.41
CA GLU A 3 8.51 -11.98 3.71
C GLU A 3 8.01 -10.55 3.91
N VAL A 4 7.28 -10.34 5.00
CA VAL A 4 6.81 -9.04 5.47
C VAL A 4 7.50 -8.75 6.80
N LYS A 5 8.11 -7.57 6.92
CA LYS A 5 8.75 -7.09 8.15
C LYS A 5 8.24 -5.71 8.50
N LEU A 6 7.86 -5.48 9.75
CA LEU A 6 7.66 -4.12 10.24
C LEU A 6 9.01 -3.40 10.28
N ALA A 7 9.19 -2.46 9.37
CA ALA A 7 10.41 -1.68 9.20
C ALA A 7 10.45 -0.46 10.14
N GLY A 8 9.30 0.00 10.61
CA GLY A 8 9.23 1.06 11.61
C GLY A 8 7.81 1.56 11.85
N MET A 9 7.63 2.27 12.95
CA MET A 9 6.37 2.91 13.33
C MET A 9 6.64 4.25 14.01
N ASN A 10 5.65 5.14 14.05
CA ASN A 10 5.78 6.39 14.77
C ASN A 10 5.59 6.19 16.28
N VAL A 11 6.37 6.93 17.07
CA VAL A 11 6.24 7.01 18.53
C VAL A 11 6.48 8.45 18.96
N PRO A 12 6.07 8.87 20.17
CA PRO A 12 6.42 10.18 20.69
C PRO A 12 7.94 10.43 20.65
N VAL A 13 8.34 11.62 20.18
CA VAL A 13 9.76 11.93 19.95
C VAL A 13 10.59 11.99 21.23
N TYR A 14 9.97 12.24 22.40
CA TYR A 14 10.71 12.29 23.67
C TYR A 14 11.36 10.95 24.00
N ILE A 15 10.76 9.82 23.61
CA ILE A 15 11.34 8.49 23.84
C ILE A 15 12.74 8.40 23.20
N LEU A 16 12.91 8.94 21.99
CA LEU A 16 14.22 9.00 21.33
C LEU A 16 15.19 9.99 21.99
N LYS A 17 14.69 11.02 22.68
CA LYS A 17 15.50 11.97 23.44
C LYS A 17 15.98 11.33 24.74
N ASP A 18 15.08 10.72 25.48
CA ASP A 18 15.36 10.08 26.77
C ASP A 18 16.38 8.94 26.60
N ILE A 19 16.29 8.16 25.52
CA ILE A 19 17.30 7.14 25.18
C ILE A 19 18.68 7.76 24.90
N LYS A 20 18.74 8.93 24.24
CA LYS A 20 20.00 9.62 23.97
C LYS A 20 20.59 10.19 25.26
N GLU A 21 19.78 10.77 26.13
CA GLU A 21 20.21 11.29 27.43
C GLU A 21 20.71 10.15 28.33
N LEU A 22 20.03 9.00 28.34
CA LEU A 22 20.51 7.79 29.01
C LEU A 22 21.87 7.34 28.48
N ARG A 23 22.06 7.36 27.16
CA ARG A 23 23.35 7.04 26.54
C ARG A 23 24.45 8.03 26.94
N GLU A 24 24.16 9.32 26.94
CA GLU A 24 25.11 10.37 27.35
C GLU A 24 25.53 10.19 28.82
N ARG A 25 24.59 9.90 29.72
CA ARG A 25 24.86 9.59 31.14
C ARG A 25 25.78 8.38 31.30
N ILE A 26 25.59 7.35 30.46
CA ILE A 26 26.45 6.16 30.43
C ILE A 26 27.86 6.52 29.94
N ASP A 27 27.96 7.26 28.83
CA ASP A 27 29.23 7.63 28.20
C ASP A 27 30.07 8.59 29.08
N GLU A 28 29.43 9.50 29.81
CA GLU A 28 30.10 10.43 30.76
C GLU A 28 30.58 9.73 32.04
N SER A 29 30.01 8.57 32.36
CA SER A 29 30.31 7.83 33.58
C SER A 29 31.54 6.94 33.41
N SER A 30 32.70 7.45 33.82
CA SER A 30 33.97 6.69 33.83
C SER A 30 33.90 5.34 34.58
N ARG A 31 32.99 5.21 35.57
CA ARG A 31 32.63 3.95 36.24
C ARG A 31 31.23 4.03 36.84
N LEU A 32 30.24 3.39 36.21
CA LEU A 32 28.89 3.30 36.76
C LEU A 32 28.86 2.42 38.02
N ARG A 33 28.21 2.90 39.09
CA ARG A 33 27.96 2.12 40.30
C ARG A 33 26.81 1.13 40.05
N GLY A 34 26.78 0.01 40.76
CA GLY A 34 25.71 -1.00 40.62
C GLY A 34 24.29 -0.44 40.81
N SER A 35 24.10 0.50 41.75
CA SER A 35 22.81 1.17 41.97
C SER A 35 22.38 2.07 40.81
N GLU A 36 23.33 2.62 40.07
CA GLU A 36 23.08 3.53 38.95
C GLU A 36 22.78 2.75 37.67
N LEU A 37 23.49 1.62 37.46
CA LEU A 37 23.14 0.64 36.44
C LEU A 37 21.71 0.12 36.63
N LEU A 38 21.33 -0.20 37.86
CA LEU A 38 19.96 -0.66 38.15
C LEU A 38 18.91 0.39 37.77
N ARG A 39 19.16 1.67 38.07
CA ARG A 39 18.25 2.78 37.70
C ARG A 39 18.13 2.92 36.18
N ILE A 40 19.26 2.89 35.46
CA ILE A 40 19.28 2.96 34.00
C ILE A 40 18.50 1.79 33.38
N LEU A 41 18.64 0.58 33.93
CA LEU A 41 17.90 -0.59 33.46
C LEU A 41 16.39 -0.42 33.66
N VAL A 42 15.95 0.11 34.80
CA VAL A 42 14.54 0.41 35.06
C VAL A 42 14.02 1.49 34.10
N GLU A 43 14.76 2.58 33.91
CA GLU A 43 14.38 3.65 32.97
C GLU A 43 14.29 3.12 31.53
N LEU A 44 15.21 2.22 31.11
CA LEU A 44 15.15 1.57 29.80
C LEU A 44 13.95 0.62 29.66
N GLU A 45 13.62 -0.12 30.72
CA GLU A 45 12.45 -1.01 30.73
C GLU A 45 11.15 -0.20 30.57
N GLU A 46 11.00 0.88 31.34
CA GLU A 46 9.86 1.81 31.23
C GLU A 46 9.75 2.43 29.83
N LEU A 47 10.86 2.87 29.24
CA LEU A 47 10.87 3.41 27.86
C LEU A 47 10.54 2.34 26.82
N SER A 48 10.94 1.09 27.05
CA SER A 48 10.66 -0.01 26.13
C SER A 48 9.16 -0.32 26.05
N GLU A 49 8.44 -0.22 27.17
CA GLU A 49 6.98 -0.38 27.20
C GLU A 49 6.25 0.73 26.43
N GLN A 50 6.87 1.91 26.34
CA GLN A 50 6.34 3.07 25.62
C GLN A 50 6.60 3.03 24.10
N PHE A 51 7.31 2.01 23.59
CA PHE A 51 7.52 1.83 22.14
C PHE A 51 6.25 1.33 21.44
N THR A 52 5.26 2.19 21.36
CA THR A 52 4.01 1.95 20.65
C THR A 52 3.45 3.24 20.06
N PRO A 53 2.85 3.21 18.84
CA PRO A 53 2.12 4.35 18.29
C PRO A 53 0.81 4.63 19.03
N GLU A 54 0.35 3.72 19.90
CA GLU A 54 -0.92 3.81 20.62
C GLU A 54 -1.00 5.02 21.55
N ILE A 55 0.14 5.53 22.03
CA ILE A 55 0.21 6.72 22.89
C ILE A 55 -0.34 7.95 22.16
N LEU A 56 0.10 8.16 20.90
CA LEU A 56 -0.35 9.30 20.10
C LEU A 56 -1.83 9.17 19.75
N SER A 57 -2.27 7.96 19.40
CA SER A 57 -3.68 7.66 19.13
C SER A 57 -4.56 7.99 20.34
N ALA A 58 -4.18 7.51 21.54
CA ALA A 58 -4.95 7.70 22.77
C ALA A 58 -5.00 9.16 23.23
N ALA A 59 -3.87 9.88 23.14
CA ALA A 59 -3.82 11.30 23.46
C ALA A 59 -4.71 12.12 22.53
N TYR A 60 -4.62 11.88 21.21
CA TYR A 60 -5.37 12.65 20.22
C TYR A 60 -6.87 12.36 20.26
N ALA A 61 -7.25 11.14 20.66
CA ALA A 61 -8.64 10.77 20.91
C ALA A 61 -9.33 11.69 21.94
N ARG A 62 -8.56 12.26 22.87
CA ARG A 62 -9.07 13.06 24.00
C ARG A 62 -9.11 14.57 23.76
N ILE A 63 -8.45 15.08 22.71
CA ILE A 63 -8.29 16.54 22.46
C ILE A 63 -9.64 17.27 22.46
N SER A 64 -10.67 16.69 21.85
CA SER A 64 -11.99 17.34 21.75
C SER A 64 -12.80 17.33 23.05
N ARG A 65 -12.36 16.60 24.07
CA ARG A 65 -13.13 16.32 25.30
C ARG A 65 -12.34 16.57 26.58
N SER A 66 -11.11 17.05 26.48
CA SER A 66 -10.23 17.33 27.62
C SER A 66 -9.82 18.80 27.61
N PRO A 67 -9.80 19.48 28.78
CA PRO A 67 -9.30 20.84 28.89
C PRO A 67 -7.76 20.93 28.94
N GLU A 68 -7.07 19.79 29.10
CA GLU A 68 -5.62 19.67 29.21
C GLU A 68 -4.92 19.99 27.87
N ASP A 69 -3.64 20.38 27.93
CA ASP A 69 -2.84 20.59 26.73
C ASP A 69 -2.53 19.24 26.04
N VAL A 70 -2.45 19.24 24.71
CA VAL A 70 -2.17 18.01 23.95
C VAL A 70 -0.82 17.37 24.30
N ASN A 71 0.18 18.18 24.67
CA ASN A 71 1.48 17.65 25.09
C ASN A 71 1.37 16.93 26.44
N GLU A 72 0.55 17.46 27.36
CA GLU A 72 0.27 16.82 28.66
C GLU A 72 -0.49 15.50 28.46
N LEU A 73 -1.46 15.46 27.53
CA LEU A 73 -2.18 14.23 27.19
C LEU A 73 -1.26 13.14 26.63
N VAL A 74 -0.24 13.50 25.84
CA VAL A 74 0.75 12.56 25.32
C VAL A 74 1.62 11.99 26.44
N VAL A 75 2.00 12.80 27.42
CA VAL A 75 2.75 12.35 28.61
C VAL A 75 1.87 11.48 29.51
N GLU A 76 0.61 11.86 29.74
CA GLU A 76 -0.32 11.05 30.53
C GLU A 76 -0.55 9.67 29.89
N ALA A 77 -0.71 9.62 28.56
CA ALA A 77 -0.91 8.38 27.82
C ALA A 77 0.32 7.46 27.84
N SER A 78 1.54 7.99 28.02
CA SER A 78 2.74 7.18 28.08
C SER A 78 3.07 6.63 29.46
N GLN A 79 2.58 7.29 30.52
CA GLN A 79 2.73 6.81 31.90
C GLN A 79 1.98 5.49 32.15
N ASP A 80 0.91 5.22 31.40
CA ASP A 80 0.13 3.99 31.50
C ASP A 80 -0.36 3.56 30.11
N VAL A 81 0.48 2.81 29.41
CA VAL A 81 0.17 2.27 28.07
C VAL A 81 -1.05 1.34 28.11
N THR A 82 -1.30 0.65 29.22
CA THR A 82 -2.46 -0.23 29.37
C THR A 82 -3.75 0.60 29.40
N LYS A 83 -3.78 1.71 30.13
CA LYS A 83 -4.88 2.67 30.14
C LYS A 83 -5.05 3.33 28.77
N ALA A 84 -3.95 3.69 28.09
CA ALA A 84 -3.99 4.24 26.74
C ALA A 84 -4.65 3.27 25.74
N ARG A 85 -4.25 1.99 25.76
CA ARG A 85 -4.87 0.92 24.97
C ARG A 85 -6.36 0.81 25.23
N LYS A 86 -6.77 0.70 26.50
CA LYS A 86 -8.20 0.64 26.86
C LYS A 86 -8.99 1.86 26.38
N SER A 87 -8.38 3.05 26.40
CA SER A 87 -8.98 4.27 25.86
C SER A 87 -9.18 4.18 24.34
N ASN A 88 -8.17 3.70 23.61
CA ASN A 88 -8.26 3.46 22.17
C ASN A 88 -9.39 2.50 21.84
N GLU A 89 -9.48 1.35 22.53
CA GLU A 89 -10.53 0.35 22.32
C GLU A 89 -11.94 0.95 22.44
N ASN A 90 -12.16 1.67 23.53
CA ASN A 90 -13.45 2.30 23.81
C ASN A 90 -13.80 3.37 22.77
N ILE A 91 -12.84 4.21 22.37
CA ILE A 91 -13.11 5.32 21.44
C ILE A 91 -13.23 4.82 20.00
N ILE A 92 -12.30 3.99 19.55
CA ILE A 92 -12.23 3.49 18.16
C ILE A 92 -13.37 2.52 17.88
N TYR A 93 -13.53 1.48 18.71
CA TYR A 93 -14.49 0.41 18.46
C TYR A 93 -15.79 0.60 19.25
N GLY A 94 -15.71 1.05 20.52
CA GLY A 94 -16.90 1.27 21.35
C GLY A 94 -17.75 2.46 20.89
N MET A 95 -17.12 3.57 20.46
CA MET A 95 -17.80 4.77 19.96
C MET A 95 -17.75 4.91 18.43
N GLY A 96 -17.02 4.04 17.72
CA GLY A 96 -16.92 4.06 16.26
C GLY A 96 -16.03 5.16 15.68
N HIS A 97 -15.12 5.76 16.48
CA HIS A 97 -14.23 6.82 16.03
C HIS A 97 -12.95 6.25 15.37
N HIS A 98 -13.12 5.50 14.28
CA HIS A 98 -12.01 4.76 13.67
C HIS A 98 -10.86 5.64 13.17
N SER A 99 -11.11 6.90 12.81
CA SER A 99 -10.08 7.86 12.38
C SER A 99 -8.94 8.08 13.36
N VAL A 100 -9.19 7.82 14.65
CA VAL A 100 -8.18 7.95 15.71
C VAL A 100 -7.04 6.92 15.51
N ALA A 101 -7.29 5.77 14.89
CA ALA A 101 -6.28 4.77 14.60
C ALA A 101 -5.26 5.23 13.53
N ASP A 102 -5.61 6.18 12.65
CA ASP A 102 -4.71 6.67 11.59
C ASP A 102 -3.55 7.53 12.11
N HIS A 103 -3.59 7.93 13.38
CA HIS A 103 -2.46 8.55 14.04
C HIS A 103 -1.32 7.56 14.35
N ALA A 104 -1.57 6.25 14.22
CA ALA A 104 -0.55 5.22 14.12
C ALA A 104 -0.19 4.98 12.65
N ILE A 105 1.11 5.04 12.33
CA ILE A 105 1.67 4.85 11.00
C ILE A 105 2.69 3.73 11.08
N PHE A 106 2.51 2.71 10.24
CA PHE A 106 3.35 1.52 10.17
C PHE A 106 4.04 1.45 8.81
N ASN A 107 5.33 1.17 8.80
CA ASN A 107 6.13 1.00 7.60
C ASN A 107 6.55 -0.45 7.49
N PHE A 108 6.35 -1.08 6.34
CA PHE A 108 6.72 -2.47 6.09
C PHE A 108 7.68 -2.59 4.92
N ASN A 109 8.58 -3.55 5.03
CA ASN A 109 9.33 -4.08 3.90
C ASN A 109 8.69 -5.40 3.48
N ILE A 110 8.29 -5.50 2.21
CA ILE A 110 7.70 -6.70 1.63
C ILE A 110 8.61 -7.18 0.50
N THR A 111 9.08 -8.42 0.59
CA THR A 111 10.01 -9.03 -0.38
C THR A 111 9.57 -10.43 -0.78
N GLY A 112 10.10 -10.94 -1.90
CA GLY A 112 9.74 -12.27 -2.40
C GLY A 112 8.27 -12.35 -2.81
N VAL A 113 7.70 -11.24 -3.30
CA VAL A 113 6.28 -11.09 -3.62
C VAL A 113 6.07 -11.03 -5.13
N SER A 114 5.00 -11.64 -5.65
CA SER A 114 4.67 -11.53 -7.07
C SER A 114 4.14 -10.14 -7.40
N ARG A 115 4.40 -9.66 -8.63
CA ARG A 115 3.76 -8.42 -9.13
C ARG A 115 2.24 -8.48 -9.06
N LEU A 116 1.64 -9.66 -9.23
CA LEU A 116 0.19 -9.82 -9.10
C LEU A 116 -0.28 -9.49 -7.67
N ALA A 117 0.42 -9.96 -6.65
CA ALA A 117 0.07 -9.65 -5.25
C ALA A 117 0.39 -8.19 -4.89
N VAL A 118 1.41 -7.57 -5.52
CA VAL A 118 1.70 -6.13 -5.36
C VAL A 118 0.47 -5.28 -5.70
N GLU A 119 -0.27 -5.59 -6.77
CA GLU A 119 -1.51 -4.86 -7.12
C GLU A 119 -2.53 -4.85 -5.98
N SER A 120 -2.64 -5.95 -5.23
CA SER A 120 -3.53 -6.06 -4.07
C SER A 120 -2.99 -5.33 -2.84
N ILE A 121 -1.67 -5.26 -2.67
CA ILE A 121 -1.02 -4.48 -1.61
C ILE A 121 -1.23 -2.97 -1.86
N GLU A 122 -1.03 -2.53 -3.10
CA GLU A 122 -1.02 -1.11 -3.49
C GLU A 122 -2.42 -0.52 -3.76
N GLU A 123 -3.48 -1.32 -3.65
CA GLU A 123 -4.84 -0.89 -3.97
C GLU A 123 -5.35 0.26 -3.08
N ARG A 124 -4.77 0.43 -1.88
CA ARG A 124 -5.20 1.47 -0.94
C ARG A 124 -4.52 2.80 -1.26
N ARG A 125 -5.33 3.81 -1.58
CA ARG A 125 -4.88 5.17 -1.94
C ARG A 125 -4.37 6.01 -0.76
N ILE A 126 -4.73 5.67 0.47
CA ILE A 126 -4.28 6.37 1.69
C ILE A 126 -3.11 5.60 2.30
N ALA A 127 -2.03 5.50 1.55
CA ALA A 127 -0.81 4.79 1.92
C ALA A 127 0.35 5.26 1.05
N GLY A 128 1.57 5.02 1.50
CA GLY A 128 2.79 5.24 0.72
C GLY A 128 3.32 3.92 0.17
N TYR A 129 3.80 3.91 -1.07
CA TYR A 129 4.42 2.75 -1.69
C TYR A 129 5.67 3.13 -2.46
N THR A 130 6.66 2.24 -2.47
CA THR A 130 7.81 2.32 -3.36
C THR A 130 8.19 0.91 -3.78
N GLU A 131 7.73 0.52 -4.97
CA GLU A 131 8.05 -0.75 -5.63
C GLU A 131 9.40 -0.68 -6.36
N LYS A 132 10.13 -1.80 -6.39
CA LYS A 132 11.30 -2.01 -7.26
C LYS A 132 10.91 -1.84 -8.73
N SER A 133 11.33 -0.73 -9.32
CA SER A 133 11.04 -0.42 -10.73
C SER A 133 11.73 -1.37 -11.73
N GLN A 134 10.92 -2.09 -12.49
CA GLN A 134 11.37 -2.91 -13.62
C GLN A 134 11.95 -2.10 -14.80
N ARG A 135 11.75 -0.78 -14.82
CA ARG A 135 12.32 0.11 -15.86
C ARG A 135 13.79 0.41 -15.63
N TYR A 136 14.21 0.41 -14.37
CA TYR A 136 15.56 0.82 -13.99
C TYR A 136 16.44 -0.37 -13.63
N ILE A 137 15.85 -1.44 -13.08
CA ILE A 137 16.56 -2.64 -12.70
C ILE A 137 16.48 -3.66 -13.82
N THR A 138 17.62 -4.24 -14.19
CA THR A 138 17.64 -5.44 -15.03
C THR A 138 17.10 -6.59 -14.20
N LEU A 139 16.07 -7.27 -14.71
CA LEU A 139 15.49 -8.42 -14.05
C LEU A 139 16.38 -9.64 -14.26
N ASP A 140 16.48 -10.49 -13.24
CA ASP A 140 17.31 -11.69 -13.26
C ASP A 140 16.52 -12.95 -13.65
N GLY A 141 15.22 -12.79 -13.94
CA GLY A 141 14.31 -13.88 -14.30
C GLY A 141 13.61 -14.51 -13.10
N ASP A 142 13.76 -13.93 -11.90
CA ASP A 142 13.11 -14.41 -10.68
C ASP A 142 11.59 -14.28 -10.75
N TYR A 143 10.89 -15.29 -10.24
CA TYR A 143 9.44 -15.33 -10.15
C TYR A 143 8.96 -16.10 -8.92
N VAL A 144 7.79 -15.74 -8.44
CA VAL A 144 7.11 -16.43 -7.35
C VAL A 144 6.30 -17.60 -7.90
N LYS A 145 6.50 -18.77 -7.32
CA LYS A 145 5.76 -20.00 -7.65
C LYS A 145 4.40 -20.02 -6.93
N PRO A 146 3.27 -20.14 -7.63
CA PRO A 146 1.96 -20.24 -6.99
C PRO A 146 1.85 -21.52 -6.15
N LYS A 147 1.57 -21.37 -4.84
CA LYS A 147 1.47 -22.51 -3.91
C LYS A 147 0.23 -23.36 -4.13
N GLU A 148 -0.81 -22.76 -4.70
CA GLU A 148 -2.07 -23.42 -5.05
C GLU A 148 -1.99 -24.34 -6.28
N PHE A 149 -0.89 -24.32 -7.03
CA PHE A 149 -0.78 -25.16 -8.23
C PHE A 149 -0.45 -26.60 -7.87
N SER A 150 -1.01 -27.53 -8.63
CA SER A 150 -0.56 -28.92 -8.61
C SER A 150 0.87 -29.02 -9.16
N SER A 151 1.58 -30.11 -8.87
CA SER A 151 2.93 -30.32 -9.44
C SER A 151 2.94 -30.34 -10.97
N GLU A 152 1.86 -30.80 -11.61
CA GLU A 152 1.73 -30.80 -13.06
C GLU A 152 1.53 -29.39 -13.62
N ASP A 153 0.64 -28.61 -13.01
CA ASP A 153 0.38 -27.22 -13.42
C ASP A 153 1.58 -26.33 -13.16
N LEU A 154 2.30 -26.55 -12.05
CA LEU A 154 3.52 -25.84 -11.74
C LEU A 154 4.57 -26.05 -12.81
N LYS A 155 4.76 -27.28 -13.30
CA LYS A 155 5.70 -27.55 -14.39
C LYS A 155 5.34 -26.79 -15.68
N LYS A 156 4.07 -26.80 -16.09
CA LYS A 156 3.59 -26.05 -17.28
C LYS A 156 3.78 -24.55 -17.11
N PHE A 157 3.55 -24.05 -15.89
CA PHE A 157 3.75 -22.66 -15.54
C PHE A 157 5.23 -22.26 -15.61
N GLU A 158 6.13 -23.07 -15.05
CA GLU A 158 7.57 -22.83 -15.10
C GLU A 158 8.07 -22.78 -16.54
N GLU A 159 7.68 -23.74 -17.38
CA GLU A 159 8.02 -23.76 -18.82
C GLU A 159 7.56 -22.47 -19.54
N LEU A 160 6.36 -21.98 -19.24
CA LEU A 160 5.84 -20.74 -19.81
C LEU A 160 6.61 -19.51 -19.33
N VAL A 161 6.88 -19.40 -18.03
CA VAL A 161 7.59 -18.25 -17.45
C VAL A 161 9.03 -18.21 -17.94
N GLU A 162 9.71 -19.35 -18.06
CA GLU A 162 11.04 -19.47 -18.66
C GLU A 162 11.04 -18.99 -20.12
N PHE A 163 10.07 -19.43 -20.92
CA PHE A 163 9.91 -18.95 -22.30
C PHE A 163 9.72 -17.42 -22.38
N GLN A 164 8.90 -16.85 -21.48
CA GLN A 164 8.68 -15.41 -21.40
C GLN A 164 9.94 -14.64 -20.99
N ASN A 165 10.67 -15.14 -19.99
CA ASN A 165 11.93 -14.57 -19.53
C ASN A 165 13.00 -14.62 -20.65
N ASP A 166 13.13 -15.74 -21.33
CA ASP A 166 14.03 -15.89 -22.49
C ASP A 166 13.67 -14.94 -23.63
N PHE A 167 12.38 -14.71 -23.86
CA PHE A 167 11.93 -13.72 -24.82
C PHE A 167 12.34 -12.30 -24.40
N TYR A 168 12.16 -11.93 -23.13
CA TYR A 168 12.62 -10.65 -22.58
C TYR A 168 14.14 -10.47 -22.76
N PHE A 169 14.94 -11.45 -22.32
CA PHE A 169 16.40 -11.38 -22.37
C PHE A 169 16.96 -11.29 -23.79
N ARG A 170 16.36 -12.01 -24.74
CA ARG A 170 16.78 -11.96 -26.16
C ARG A 170 16.41 -10.66 -26.85
N ASN A 171 15.32 -10.01 -26.46
CA ASN A 171 14.79 -8.85 -27.18
C ASN A 171 15.18 -7.50 -26.55
N ASN A 172 15.36 -7.43 -25.23
CA ASN A 172 15.73 -6.18 -24.56
C ASN A 172 17.04 -5.55 -25.13
N PRO A 173 18.15 -6.28 -25.34
CA PRO A 173 19.35 -5.71 -25.95
C PRO A 173 19.12 -5.24 -27.40
N LYS A 174 18.30 -5.97 -28.17
CA LYS A 174 17.98 -5.61 -29.56
C LYS A 174 17.16 -4.31 -29.63
N LEU A 175 16.21 -4.14 -28.71
CA LEU A 175 15.44 -2.92 -28.57
C LEU A 175 16.34 -1.75 -28.18
N PHE A 176 17.26 -1.96 -27.23
CA PHE A 176 18.21 -0.93 -26.85
C PHE A 176 19.14 -0.51 -28.00
N ASP A 177 19.68 -1.46 -28.75
CA ASP A 177 20.50 -1.21 -29.94
C ASP A 177 19.71 -0.46 -31.03
N TYR A 178 18.46 -0.85 -31.25
CA TYR A 178 17.56 -0.15 -32.16
C TYR A 178 17.35 1.32 -31.73
N LEU A 179 17.05 1.56 -30.45
CA LEU A 179 16.87 2.92 -29.92
C LEU A 179 18.14 3.75 -30.04
N LYS A 180 19.32 3.18 -29.74
CA LYS A 180 20.61 3.85 -29.92
C LYS A 180 20.86 4.24 -31.38
N LYS A 181 20.55 3.36 -32.33
CA LYS A 181 20.68 3.66 -33.77
C LYS A 181 19.70 4.75 -34.19
N LYS A 182 18.44 4.64 -33.77
CA LYS A 182 17.35 5.60 -34.07
C LYS A 182 17.67 7.01 -33.57
N PHE A 183 18.20 7.14 -32.36
CA PHE A 183 18.51 8.43 -31.72
C PHE A 183 20.00 8.79 -31.77
N SER A 184 20.74 8.24 -32.74
CA SER A 184 22.19 8.43 -32.85
C SER A 184 22.59 9.89 -33.05
N LYS A 185 21.78 10.68 -33.78
CA LYS A 185 22.02 12.12 -33.99
C LYS A 185 21.91 12.91 -32.71
N GLU A 186 20.95 12.60 -31.85
CA GLU A 186 20.73 13.21 -30.55
C GLU A 186 21.85 12.82 -29.59
N ILE A 187 22.22 11.54 -29.54
CA ILE A 187 23.33 11.03 -28.73
C ILE A 187 24.65 11.74 -29.08
N ASN A 188 24.93 11.93 -30.37
CA ASN A 188 26.18 12.55 -30.83
C ASN A 188 26.27 14.05 -30.55
N LYS A 189 25.15 14.73 -30.24
CA LYS A 189 25.13 16.15 -29.81
C LYS A 189 25.41 16.32 -28.31
N LEU A 190 25.43 15.24 -27.55
CA LEU A 190 25.62 15.24 -26.11
C LEU A 190 27.02 14.73 -25.75
N GLU A 191 27.58 15.26 -24.67
CA GLU A 191 28.88 14.84 -24.15
C GLU A 191 28.83 14.59 -22.63
N GLY A 192 29.85 13.87 -22.13
CA GLY A 192 30.04 13.61 -20.71
C GLY A 192 28.81 13.00 -20.03
N ARG A 193 28.41 13.59 -18.90
CA ARG A 193 27.29 13.11 -18.07
C ARG A 193 25.96 13.11 -18.82
N LYS A 194 25.69 14.15 -19.61
CA LYS A 194 24.42 14.31 -20.36
C LYS A 194 24.22 13.17 -21.36
N LYS A 195 25.30 12.74 -22.03
CA LYS A 195 25.25 11.60 -22.95
C LYS A 195 24.91 10.29 -22.22
N LYS A 196 25.59 10.02 -21.09
CA LYS A 196 25.35 8.82 -20.27
C LYS A 196 23.92 8.77 -19.73
N ASP A 197 23.40 9.89 -19.23
CA ASP A 197 22.03 9.97 -18.70
C ASP A 197 21.00 9.73 -19.81
N TYR A 198 21.25 10.25 -21.02
CA TYR A 198 20.39 10.02 -22.18
C TYR A 198 20.42 8.56 -22.64
N GLU A 199 21.60 7.93 -22.72
CA GLU A 199 21.71 6.50 -23.05
C GLU A 199 21.02 5.62 -22.00
N LYS A 200 21.16 5.94 -20.70
CA LYS A 200 20.44 5.25 -19.62
C LYS A 200 18.92 5.41 -19.73
N LYS A 201 18.45 6.58 -20.17
CA LYS A 201 17.02 6.79 -20.47
C LYS A 201 16.54 5.87 -21.61
N LEU A 202 17.33 5.74 -22.68
CA LEU A 202 17.00 4.82 -23.78
C LEU A 202 17.02 3.36 -23.34
N GLU A 203 17.96 2.98 -22.48
CA GLU A 203 18.00 1.65 -21.87
C GLU A 203 16.74 1.38 -21.05
N GLY A 204 16.31 2.35 -20.24
CA GLY A 204 15.05 2.26 -19.50
C GLY A 204 13.82 2.15 -20.40
N SER A 205 13.80 2.84 -21.54
CA SER A 205 12.74 2.68 -22.55
C SER A 205 12.73 1.30 -23.20
N ALA A 206 13.90 0.73 -23.50
CA ALA A 206 13.97 -0.65 -24.01
C ALA A 206 13.43 -1.67 -22.99
N LYS A 207 13.78 -1.50 -21.71
CA LYS A 207 13.25 -2.34 -20.62
C LYS A 207 11.74 -2.18 -20.46
N GLU A 208 11.22 -0.95 -20.56
CA GLU A 208 9.78 -0.66 -20.52
C GLU A 208 9.00 -1.35 -21.64
N ASP A 209 9.53 -1.37 -22.86
CA ASP A 209 8.88 -2.04 -23.99
C ASP A 209 9.01 -3.57 -23.87
N ALA A 210 10.19 -4.08 -23.49
CA ALA A 210 10.44 -5.50 -23.38
C ALA A 210 9.62 -6.17 -22.27
N ARG A 211 9.39 -5.49 -21.14
CA ARG A 211 8.73 -6.08 -19.96
C ARG A 211 7.27 -6.47 -20.18
N TYR A 212 6.63 -6.03 -21.26
CA TYR A 212 5.29 -6.49 -21.63
C TYR A 212 5.21 -8.00 -21.89
N SER A 213 6.35 -8.66 -22.13
CA SER A 213 6.43 -10.11 -22.27
C SER A 213 6.45 -10.86 -20.94
N LEU A 214 6.71 -10.18 -19.82
CA LEU A 214 6.90 -10.80 -18.51
C LEU A 214 5.59 -11.17 -17.83
N CYS A 215 5.64 -12.24 -17.05
CA CYS A 215 4.52 -12.72 -16.25
C CYS A 215 4.29 -11.82 -15.02
N LEU A 216 3.04 -11.77 -14.53
CA LEU A 216 2.70 -11.14 -13.24
C LEU A 216 3.25 -11.90 -12.03
N ALA A 217 3.79 -13.10 -12.24
CA ALA A 217 4.53 -13.84 -11.24
C ALA A 217 5.97 -13.33 -11.02
N THR A 218 6.47 -12.43 -11.88
CA THR A 218 7.81 -11.84 -11.72
C THR A 218 7.97 -11.34 -10.29
N GLU A 219 9.09 -11.70 -9.65
CA GLU A 219 9.34 -11.33 -8.27
C GLU A 219 9.57 -9.82 -8.14
N ALA A 220 8.97 -9.25 -7.10
CA ALA A 220 9.04 -7.85 -6.75
C ALA A 220 9.36 -7.68 -5.25
N GLN A 221 9.61 -6.43 -4.88
CA GLN A 221 9.75 -5.99 -3.50
C GLN A 221 9.29 -4.54 -3.41
N LEU A 222 8.78 -4.15 -2.25
CA LEU A 222 8.31 -2.81 -1.99
C LEU A 222 8.46 -2.42 -0.52
N GLY A 223 8.73 -1.14 -0.30
CA GLY A 223 8.43 -0.49 0.97
C GLY A 223 7.00 0.05 0.93
N CYS A 224 6.24 -0.14 2.00
CA CYS A 224 4.91 0.48 2.11
C CYS A 224 4.67 1.08 3.49
N SER A 225 3.82 2.11 3.54
CA SER A 225 3.48 2.85 4.76
C SER A 225 1.96 2.94 4.88
N TYR A 226 1.40 2.41 5.97
CA TYR A 226 -0.03 2.39 6.25
C TYR A 226 -0.38 3.13 7.54
N PRO A 227 -1.33 4.07 7.50
CA PRO A 227 -2.09 4.48 8.68
C PRO A 227 -2.92 3.33 9.24
N GLY A 228 -3.21 3.33 10.55
CA GLY A 228 -3.85 2.22 11.27
C GLY A 228 -5.14 1.68 10.63
N GLN A 229 -6.12 2.52 10.27
CA GLN A 229 -7.34 2.02 9.63
C GLN A 229 -7.06 1.43 8.25
N THR A 230 -6.15 2.06 7.50
CA THR A 230 -5.80 1.58 6.16
C THR A 230 -5.10 0.23 6.26
N LEU A 231 -4.25 0.02 7.27
CA LEU A 231 -3.63 -1.25 7.57
C LEU A 231 -4.66 -2.32 7.91
N GLU A 232 -5.61 -2.03 8.81
CA GLU A 232 -6.71 -2.98 9.12
C GLU A 232 -7.47 -3.37 7.85
N LEU A 233 -7.84 -2.39 7.03
CA LEU A 233 -8.55 -2.63 5.77
C LEU A 233 -7.72 -3.39 4.73
N ALA A 234 -6.40 -3.21 4.71
CA ALA A 234 -5.49 -3.96 3.86
C ALA A 234 -5.42 -5.42 4.32
N ILE A 235 -5.19 -5.66 5.61
CA ILE A 235 -5.12 -7.00 6.21
C ILE A 235 -6.42 -7.76 5.95
N ARG A 236 -7.58 -7.18 6.25
CA ARG A 236 -8.89 -7.81 6.04
C ARG A 236 -9.14 -8.18 4.59
N LYS A 237 -8.76 -7.31 3.65
CA LYS A 237 -8.95 -7.59 2.23
C LYS A 237 -8.04 -8.71 1.74
N LEU A 238 -6.76 -8.65 2.10
CA LEU A 238 -5.76 -9.66 1.74
C LEU A 238 -6.09 -11.03 2.36
N LYS A 239 -6.71 -11.05 3.55
CA LYS A 239 -7.19 -12.27 4.23
C LYS A 239 -8.17 -13.09 3.38
N HIS A 240 -9.01 -12.40 2.61
CA HIS A 240 -9.97 -12.99 1.66
C HIS A 240 -9.48 -12.87 0.21
N GLY A 241 -8.17 -12.64 0.04
CA GLY A 241 -7.50 -12.65 -1.25
C GLY A 241 -7.65 -13.99 -1.98
N ARG A 242 -7.59 -13.94 -3.31
CA ARG A 242 -7.66 -15.16 -4.14
C ARG A 242 -6.36 -15.95 -4.03
N LEU A 243 -5.23 -15.27 -3.96
CA LEU A 243 -3.91 -15.90 -3.99
C LEU A 243 -3.55 -16.42 -2.59
N THR A 244 -2.83 -17.53 -2.52
CA THR A 244 -2.26 -18.00 -1.26
C THR A 244 -1.29 -16.98 -0.69
N GLU A 245 -0.53 -16.34 -1.57
CA GLU A 245 0.41 -15.26 -1.24
C GLU A 245 -0.26 -14.07 -0.54
N GLU A 246 -1.41 -13.59 -1.04
CA GLU A 246 -2.17 -12.50 -0.42
C GLU A 246 -2.56 -12.83 1.02
N ARG A 247 -3.02 -14.06 1.25
CA ARG A 247 -3.42 -14.54 2.58
C ARG A 247 -2.22 -14.67 3.53
N GLU A 248 -1.06 -15.05 3.01
CA GLU A 248 0.19 -15.09 3.78
C GLU A 248 0.67 -13.68 4.16
N ILE A 249 0.61 -12.73 3.23
CA ILE A 249 0.92 -11.31 3.48
C ILE A 249 -0.02 -10.76 4.56
N SER A 250 -1.33 -11.02 4.45
CA SER A 250 -2.32 -10.62 5.45
C SER A 250 -1.93 -11.09 6.86
N LYS A 251 -1.57 -12.38 6.99
CA LYS A 251 -1.16 -12.96 8.26
C LYS A 251 0.09 -12.28 8.81
N GLN A 252 1.12 -12.11 7.99
CA GLN A 252 2.37 -11.51 8.45
C GLN A 252 2.22 -10.02 8.80
N LEU A 253 1.44 -9.24 8.03
CA LEU A 253 1.09 -7.86 8.38
C LEU A 253 0.42 -7.79 9.76
N PHE A 254 -0.51 -8.69 10.03
CA PHE A 254 -1.16 -8.78 11.34
C PHE A 254 -0.17 -9.15 12.45
N ASP A 255 0.58 -10.24 12.29
CA ASP A 255 1.51 -10.76 13.30
C ASP A 255 2.58 -9.73 13.67
N GLU A 256 3.12 -9.02 12.69
CA GLU A 256 4.14 -7.98 12.87
C GLU A 256 3.59 -6.74 13.58
N THR A 257 2.30 -6.43 13.42
CA THR A 257 1.69 -5.20 13.96
C THR A 257 1.12 -5.40 15.36
N VAL A 258 0.45 -6.53 15.60
CA VAL A 258 -0.29 -6.78 16.85
C VAL A 258 0.61 -6.80 18.08
N GLN A 259 1.91 -7.08 17.90
CA GLN A 259 2.91 -7.05 18.97
C GLN A 259 3.10 -5.65 19.56
N TYR A 260 2.91 -4.61 18.75
CA TYR A 260 3.17 -3.23 19.15
C TYR A 260 1.88 -2.44 19.37
N ALA A 261 0.84 -2.70 18.58
CA ALA A 261 -0.40 -1.94 18.60
C ALA A 261 -1.69 -2.80 18.66
N PRO A 262 -1.84 -3.68 19.67
CA PRO A 262 -2.98 -4.61 19.75
C PRO A 262 -4.34 -3.91 19.88
N SER A 263 -4.39 -2.69 20.45
CA SER A 263 -5.65 -1.94 20.60
C SER A 263 -6.10 -1.23 19.33
N LEU A 264 -5.29 -1.21 18.27
CA LEU A 264 -5.61 -0.48 17.02
C LEU A 264 -5.95 -1.40 15.83
N ILE A 265 -5.72 -2.71 15.94
CA ILE A 265 -5.77 -3.65 14.80
C ILE A 265 -6.75 -4.81 15.06
N GLN A 266 -7.87 -4.53 15.74
CA GLN A 266 -8.81 -5.57 16.18
C GLN A 266 -9.70 -6.13 15.08
N LEU A 267 -9.98 -5.36 14.02
CA LEU A 267 -10.92 -5.79 12.97
C LEU A 267 -10.31 -6.80 11.99
N THR A 268 -9.09 -7.25 12.23
CA THR A 268 -8.33 -8.10 11.33
C THR A 268 -8.44 -9.59 11.66
N ASP A 269 -8.80 -9.90 12.91
CA ASP A 269 -8.93 -11.26 13.39
C ASP A 269 -10.17 -11.46 14.29
N PRO A 270 -11.06 -12.43 14.00
CA PRO A 270 -12.26 -12.66 14.79
C PRO A 270 -11.99 -13.00 16.27
N GLU A 271 -10.88 -13.68 16.57
CA GLU A 271 -10.57 -14.08 17.93
C GLU A 271 -10.09 -12.88 18.75
N ILE A 272 -9.17 -12.09 18.20
CA ILE A 272 -8.78 -10.81 18.80
C ILE A 272 -9.99 -9.89 18.95
N PHE A 273 -10.84 -9.79 17.93
CA PHE A 273 -12.04 -8.98 18.00
C PHE A 273 -12.94 -9.38 19.17
N ARG A 274 -13.22 -10.68 19.35
CA ARG A 274 -14.04 -11.19 20.47
C ARG A 274 -13.40 -10.98 21.83
N GLN A 275 -12.07 -11.15 21.93
CA GLN A 275 -11.34 -10.92 23.18
C GLN A 275 -11.52 -9.49 23.68
N HIS A 276 -11.53 -8.52 22.77
CA HIS A 276 -11.67 -7.10 23.10
C HIS A 276 -13.13 -6.61 23.07
N ASN A 277 -14.03 -7.32 22.38
CA ASN A 277 -15.45 -6.97 22.24
C ASN A 277 -16.37 -8.16 22.59
N PRO A 278 -16.47 -8.54 23.89
CA PRO A 278 -17.23 -9.71 24.30
C PRO A 278 -18.70 -9.65 23.87
N GLY A 279 -19.19 -10.73 23.25
CA GLY A 279 -20.57 -10.84 22.78
C GLY A 279 -20.84 -10.22 21.40
N GLN A 280 -19.82 -9.69 20.73
CA GLN A 280 -19.90 -9.22 19.35
C GLN A 280 -19.18 -10.17 18.40
N GLU A 281 -19.62 -10.20 17.13
CA GLU A 281 -18.96 -10.96 16.06
C GLU A 281 -18.47 -10.02 14.95
N LEU A 282 -17.27 -10.30 14.46
CA LEU A 282 -16.63 -9.51 13.42
C LEU A 282 -17.37 -9.69 12.08
N GLN A 283 -17.83 -8.58 11.50
CA GLN A 283 -18.55 -8.57 10.23
C GLN A 283 -17.59 -8.61 9.04
N GLU A 284 -17.40 -9.80 8.45
CA GLU A 284 -16.48 -10.04 7.33
C GLU A 284 -17.16 -10.20 5.96
N ASP A 285 -18.49 -10.21 5.91
CA ASP A 285 -19.27 -10.52 4.71
C ASP A 285 -18.93 -9.61 3.52
N ASN A 286 -18.66 -8.33 3.81
CA ASN A 286 -18.28 -7.35 2.81
C ASN A 286 -16.94 -7.67 2.11
N PHE A 287 -16.04 -8.41 2.74
CA PHE A 287 -14.76 -8.84 2.18
C PHE A 287 -14.86 -10.24 1.56
N LYS A 288 -15.55 -11.15 2.24
CA LYS A 288 -15.73 -12.53 1.79
C LYS A 288 -16.56 -12.63 0.52
N TYR A 289 -17.65 -11.87 0.43
CA TYR A 289 -18.62 -11.95 -0.65
C TYR A 289 -18.57 -10.76 -1.61
N THR A 290 -17.57 -9.87 -1.52
CA THR A 290 -17.49 -8.65 -2.36
C THR A 290 -17.72 -8.97 -3.84
N LYS A 291 -17.08 -10.04 -4.35
CA LYS A 291 -17.14 -10.41 -5.77
C LYS A 291 -18.51 -10.95 -6.17
N GLN A 292 -19.13 -11.76 -5.31
CA GLN A 292 -20.49 -12.24 -5.55
C GLN A 292 -21.46 -11.08 -5.51
N ASN A 293 -21.38 -10.23 -4.49
CA ASN A 293 -22.24 -9.06 -4.34
C ASN A 293 -22.09 -8.10 -5.53
N LEU A 294 -20.85 -7.82 -5.97
CA LEU A 294 -20.60 -6.99 -7.16
C LEU A 294 -21.15 -7.65 -8.42
N ARG A 295 -20.93 -8.95 -8.59
CA ARG A 295 -21.48 -9.71 -9.70
C ARG A 295 -23.01 -9.64 -9.72
N ASP A 296 -23.66 -9.89 -8.59
CA ASP A 296 -25.12 -9.82 -8.45
C ASP A 296 -25.64 -8.40 -8.73
N ILE A 297 -24.94 -7.36 -8.26
CA ILE A 297 -25.28 -5.96 -8.55
C ILE A 297 -25.18 -5.68 -10.05
N VAL A 298 -24.09 -6.14 -10.68
CA VAL A 298 -23.85 -5.96 -12.11
C VAL A 298 -24.86 -6.75 -12.95
N GLU A 299 -25.11 -8.02 -12.63
CA GLU A 299 -26.11 -8.86 -13.28
C GLU A 299 -27.50 -8.24 -13.13
N LYS A 300 -27.91 -7.82 -11.93
CA LYS A 300 -29.19 -7.10 -11.71
C LYS A 300 -29.26 -5.78 -12.49
N ALA A 301 -28.13 -5.07 -12.64
CA ALA A 301 -28.09 -3.85 -13.43
C ALA A 301 -28.28 -4.14 -14.92
N PHE A 302 -27.76 -5.27 -15.43
CA PHE A 302 -27.94 -5.72 -16.81
C PHE A 302 -29.30 -6.40 -17.07
N GLU A 303 -29.90 -7.04 -16.07
CA GLU A 303 -31.22 -7.69 -16.14
C GLU A 303 -32.38 -6.69 -16.07
N LYS A 304 -32.20 -5.54 -15.41
CA LYS A 304 -33.08 -4.40 -15.66
C LYS A 304 -32.90 -4.03 -17.12
N ASP A 305 -33.98 -3.96 -17.90
CA ASP A 305 -33.99 -3.53 -19.31
C ASP A 305 -33.16 -2.25 -19.51
N ILE A 306 -31.84 -2.40 -19.66
CA ILE A 306 -30.99 -1.37 -20.23
C ILE A 306 -31.45 -1.36 -21.67
N LYS A 307 -32.40 -0.48 -22.00
CA LYS A 307 -32.72 -0.19 -23.38
C LYS A 307 -31.37 0.03 -24.06
N PRO A 308 -31.02 -0.78 -25.08
CA PRO A 308 -29.77 -0.58 -25.80
C PRO A 308 -29.74 0.90 -26.14
N VAL A 309 -28.69 1.60 -25.71
CA VAL A 309 -28.51 2.98 -26.13
C VAL A 309 -28.49 2.91 -27.64
N ASP A 310 -29.49 3.48 -28.30
CA ASP A 310 -29.53 3.50 -29.75
C ASP A 310 -28.23 4.15 -30.19
N SER A 311 -27.34 3.39 -30.82
CA SER A 311 -26.02 3.89 -31.22
C SER A 311 -26.12 5.09 -32.15
N SER A 312 -27.29 5.33 -32.78
CA SER A 312 -27.57 6.54 -33.55
C SER A 312 -27.66 7.82 -32.68
N THR A 313 -27.91 7.67 -31.37
CA THR A 313 -27.94 8.75 -30.38
C THR A 313 -26.57 9.08 -29.78
N LEU A 314 -25.57 8.20 -29.99
CA LEU A 314 -24.18 8.42 -29.58
C LEU A 314 -23.51 9.38 -30.56
N LYS A 315 -23.31 10.63 -30.14
CA LYS A 315 -22.52 11.62 -30.90
C LYS A 315 -21.08 11.64 -30.40
N PHE A 316 -20.14 11.32 -31.29
CA PHE A 316 -18.71 11.39 -31.00
C PHE A 316 -18.19 12.80 -31.33
N TYR A 317 -17.68 13.50 -30.32
CA TYR A 317 -17.04 14.79 -30.48
C TYR A 317 -15.53 14.63 -30.33
N ARG A 318 -14.75 15.08 -31.32
CA ARG A 318 -13.29 15.01 -31.31
C ARG A 318 -12.72 16.40 -31.04
N PHE A 319 -11.81 16.51 -30.08
CA PHE A 319 -11.09 17.75 -29.82
C PHE A 319 -10.18 18.12 -31.00
N SER A 320 -10.25 19.37 -31.45
CA SER A 320 -9.24 19.99 -32.33
C SER A 320 -8.88 21.37 -31.78
N HIS A 321 -7.66 21.85 -32.08
CA HIS A 321 -7.22 23.18 -31.67
C HIS A 321 -8.08 24.31 -32.27
N ASP A 322 -8.73 24.05 -33.41
CA ASP A 322 -9.54 25.04 -34.14
C ASP A 322 -11.00 25.10 -33.65
N THR A 323 -11.46 24.07 -32.94
CA THR A 323 -12.80 24.00 -32.32
C THR A 323 -12.68 23.57 -30.86
N PRO A 324 -12.30 24.48 -29.95
CA PRO A 324 -12.32 24.22 -28.52
C PRO A 324 -13.76 24.00 -28.03
N PHE A 325 -13.92 23.21 -26.97
CA PHE A 325 -15.21 22.81 -26.38
C PHE A 325 -16.18 23.97 -26.02
N ALA A 326 -15.71 25.22 -26.08
CA ALA A 326 -16.51 26.43 -25.87
C ALA A 326 -17.58 26.69 -26.96
N SER A 327 -17.58 25.95 -28.08
CA SER A 327 -18.62 26.04 -29.11
C SER A 327 -19.85 25.14 -28.86
N LEU A 328 -19.82 24.27 -27.85
CA LEU A 328 -20.97 23.45 -27.45
C LEU A 328 -21.96 24.34 -26.67
N ARG A 329 -23.07 24.73 -27.29
CA ARG A 329 -24.15 25.48 -26.62
C ARG A 329 -25.09 24.49 -25.93
N ASP A 330 -25.70 24.88 -24.81
CA ASP A 330 -26.71 24.07 -24.10
C ASP A 330 -27.88 23.64 -25.01
N GLU A 331 -28.22 24.47 -26.00
CA GLU A 331 -29.24 24.19 -27.01
C GLU A 331 -28.88 22.98 -27.91
N ASP A 332 -27.59 22.71 -28.11
CA ASP A 332 -27.09 21.54 -28.86
C ASP A 332 -27.05 20.26 -28.01
N LEU A 333 -27.01 20.42 -26.68
CA LEU A 333 -26.85 19.34 -25.70
C LEU A 333 -28.17 18.86 -25.09
N GLY A 334 -29.19 19.73 -25.04
CA GLY A 334 -30.57 19.39 -24.69
C GLY A 334 -30.71 18.61 -23.39
N ASN A 335 -30.62 19.28 -22.23
CA ASN A 335 -31.08 18.84 -20.89
C ASN A 335 -31.00 17.32 -20.60
N LYS A 336 -29.84 16.67 -20.82
CA LYS A 336 -29.68 15.24 -20.49
C LYS A 336 -28.29 14.93 -19.95
N ASP A 337 -28.27 13.97 -19.03
CA ASP A 337 -27.10 13.50 -18.29
C ASP A 337 -25.99 13.02 -19.23
N LEU A 338 -24.77 13.55 -19.05
CA LEU A 338 -23.59 13.25 -19.84
C LEU A 338 -22.55 12.51 -18.99
N ALA A 339 -22.09 11.35 -19.46
CA ALA A 339 -20.89 10.72 -18.93
C ALA A 339 -19.65 11.17 -19.75
N VAL A 340 -18.56 11.52 -19.05
CA VAL A 340 -17.33 12.04 -19.68
C VAL A 340 -16.17 11.07 -19.45
N PHE A 341 -15.54 10.61 -20.53
CA PHE A 341 -14.36 9.76 -20.48
C PHE A 341 -13.14 10.48 -21.05
N PHE A 342 -12.04 10.50 -20.31
CA PHE A 342 -10.79 11.11 -20.77
C PHE A 342 -9.75 10.04 -21.09
N LYS A 343 -9.22 10.03 -22.32
CA LYS A 343 -8.08 9.19 -22.72
C LYS A 343 -7.22 9.88 -23.77
N ASN A 344 -5.91 9.94 -23.55
CA ASN A 344 -4.93 10.56 -24.46
C ASN A 344 -5.28 12.00 -24.89
N GLY A 345 -5.76 12.83 -23.96
CA GLY A 345 -6.16 14.22 -24.25
C GLY A 345 -7.49 14.36 -25.00
N ASN A 346 -8.22 13.27 -25.23
CA ASN A 346 -9.56 13.30 -25.81
C ASN A 346 -10.62 13.11 -24.72
N ALA A 347 -11.64 13.97 -24.72
CA ALA A 347 -12.84 13.82 -23.92
C ALA A 347 -13.94 13.20 -24.80
N THR A 348 -14.52 12.08 -24.36
CA THR A 348 -15.67 11.44 -25.01
C THR A 348 -16.90 11.72 -24.16
N PHE A 349 -17.90 12.33 -24.78
CA PHE A 349 -19.18 12.65 -24.15
C PHE A 349 -20.21 11.62 -24.62
N VAL A 350 -20.76 10.85 -23.69
CA VAL A 350 -21.83 9.89 -23.97
C VAL A 350 -23.14 10.50 -23.51
N LYS A 351 -24.10 10.59 -24.43
CA LYS A 351 -25.49 10.93 -24.11
C LYS A 351 -26.14 9.69 -23.49
N CYS A 352 -26.42 9.74 -22.19
CA CYS A 352 -27.07 8.64 -21.47
C CYS A 352 -28.59 8.77 -21.49
#